data_AF-A0A9P7BR51-F1
#
_entry.id   AF-A0A9P7BR51-F1
#
_cell.length_a   1.000
_cell.length_b   1.000
_cell.length_c   1.000
_cell.angle_alpha   90.00
_cell.angle_beta   90.00
_cell.angle_gamma   90.00
#
_symmetry.space_group_name_H-M   'P 1'
#
loop_
_entity.id
_entity.type
_entity.pdbx_description
1 polymer ?
#
loop_
_entity_poly.entity_id
_entity_poly.type
_entity_poly.pdbx_seq_one_letter_code
_entity_poly.pdbx_strand_id
1 'polypeptide(L)'
;MLNPTGNYFYQLIDPDICFDWDTIEKVLVSSSEVEACSICLYPPVAGRVTRCGHVFCLPCILHHLESSEKSWQKCPVCCDPICEKDIKPIKITAGYSIKEGDLINLVLVQRAHQSALAFPISETWPLPENVVSNYIKPDISFIPWSSTPFAQSFARFMLASPDYLLSEYDRDCKELEEALLNATDRESAEEIRFIKKSKDRVDEERKRAECQKTEEITLALSTLDIMFEAIVKYNKKHKNTQHPQKQDGNDCLQKLGEKENNKKHQQHNSPNDFYFYQKEDGQHVYLDPLDVRILKHEFGKYDQFPHCLQAQVIGVQESTLDECLRRKNKYLNHVPLNCDVTFVEIDLKNIVSSKTLQAFSSELNARSKRREDKENQIESMRKQQPTCIEGGVTPDINHQLNNREEQLTQNKFS
;
A
#
# COMPACT_ATOMS: atom_id res chain seq x y z
N MET A 1 -7.12 9.51 -1.63
CA MET A 1 -8.53 9.36 -2.03
C MET A 1 -8.90 10.53 -2.91
N LEU A 2 -9.58 10.27 -4.02
CA LEU A 2 -9.84 11.25 -5.08
C LEU A 2 -11.32 11.52 -5.26
N ASN A 3 -11.65 12.70 -5.78
CA ASN A 3 -13.02 13.09 -6.13
C ASN A 3 -13.58 12.15 -7.22
N PRO A 4 -14.77 11.56 -7.05
CA PRO A 4 -15.32 10.60 -8.00
C PRO A 4 -15.67 11.15 -9.40
N THR A 5 -15.71 12.48 -9.56
CA THR A 5 -16.06 13.14 -10.84
C THR A 5 -14.85 13.41 -11.75
N GLY A 6 -13.63 13.21 -11.25
CA GLY A 6 -12.39 13.44 -12.01
C GLY A 6 -12.02 12.29 -12.96
N ASN A 7 -11.09 12.55 -13.87
CA ASN A 7 -10.52 11.53 -14.77
C ASN A 7 -9.09 11.16 -14.32
N TYR A 8 -8.90 9.90 -13.96
CA TYR A 8 -7.63 9.38 -13.41
C TYR A 8 -7.03 8.25 -14.25
N PHE A 9 -7.41 8.17 -15.53
CA PHE A 9 -7.02 7.07 -16.41
C PHE A 9 -5.49 6.94 -16.54
N TYR A 10 -4.79 8.07 -16.72
CA TYR A 10 -3.33 8.06 -16.83
C TYR A 10 -2.65 7.54 -15.56
N GLN A 11 -3.19 7.90 -14.40
CA GLN A 11 -2.71 7.47 -13.10
C GLN A 11 -2.97 5.98 -12.79
N LEU A 12 -3.92 5.33 -13.48
CA LEU A 12 -4.11 3.87 -13.42
C LEU A 12 -3.05 3.09 -14.20
N ILE A 13 -2.49 3.73 -15.22
CA ILE A 13 -1.51 3.10 -16.14
C ILE A 13 -0.10 3.35 -15.64
N ASP A 14 0.18 4.58 -15.23
CA ASP A 14 1.51 5.02 -14.80
C ASP A 14 1.45 5.52 -13.35
N PRO A 15 2.11 4.83 -12.40
CA PRO A 15 2.10 5.24 -11.00
C PRO A 15 2.91 6.51 -10.73
N ASP A 16 3.79 6.93 -11.63
CA ASP A 16 4.66 8.10 -11.46
C ASP A 16 3.96 9.41 -11.85
N ILE A 17 2.79 9.33 -12.50
CA ILE A 17 1.98 10.51 -12.83
C ILE A 17 1.33 11.05 -11.57
N CYS A 18 1.62 12.31 -11.26
CA CYS A 18 1.03 13.04 -10.15
C CYS A 18 -0.48 13.25 -10.34
N PHE A 19 -1.19 13.38 -9.23
CA PHE A 19 -2.58 13.83 -9.22
C PHE A 19 -2.66 15.35 -9.24
N ASP A 20 -3.71 15.87 -9.86
CA ASP A 20 -4.10 17.26 -9.60
C ASP A 20 -4.53 17.39 -8.14
N TRP A 21 -3.89 18.28 -7.41
CA TRP A 21 -4.09 18.46 -5.98
C TRP A 21 -5.53 18.84 -5.62
N ASP A 22 -6.21 19.56 -6.51
CA ASP A 22 -7.59 20.00 -6.28
C ASP A 22 -8.56 18.81 -6.30
N THR A 23 -8.20 17.73 -6.99
CA THR A 23 -8.98 16.48 -7.05
C THR A 23 -8.80 15.57 -5.83
N ILE A 24 -7.82 15.86 -4.98
CA ILE A 24 -7.56 15.07 -3.76
C ILE A 24 -8.58 15.45 -2.69
N GLU A 25 -9.36 14.47 -2.23
CA GLU A 25 -10.31 14.67 -1.13
C GLU A 25 -9.68 14.36 0.23
N LYS A 26 -8.80 13.35 0.29
CA LYS A 26 -8.12 12.94 1.52
C LYS A 26 -6.82 12.20 1.22
N VAL A 27 -5.78 12.43 2.02
CA VAL A 27 -4.50 11.72 1.94
C VAL A 27 -4.48 10.60 2.98
N LEU A 28 -4.00 9.43 2.58
CA LEU A 28 -3.78 8.29 3.47
C LEU A 28 -2.27 8.05 3.55
N VAL A 29 -1.73 7.96 4.75
CA VAL A 29 -0.30 7.70 5.00
C VAL A 29 -0.19 6.53 5.94
N SER A 30 0.74 5.62 5.66
CA SER A 30 1.16 4.58 6.60
C SER A 30 2.49 5.01 7.18
N SER A 31 2.58 5.19 8.50
CA SER A 31 3.82 5.59 9.17
C SER A 31 4.14 4.61 10.30
N SER A 32 5.38 4.14 10.36
CA SER A 32 5.89 3.33 11.48
C SER A 32 6.17 4.15 12.73
N GLU A 33 6.23 5.47 12.59
CA GLU A 33 6.48 6.40 13.68
C GLU A 33 5.19 7.10 14.12
N VAL A 34 5.19 7.59 15.37
CA VAL A 34 4.09 8.41 15.86
C VAL A 34 4.23 9.80 15.25
N GLU A 35 3.47 10.04 14.18
CA GLU A 35 3.38 11.35 13.56
C GLU A 35 2.77 12.37 14.53
N ALA A 36 3.54 13.41 14.84
CA ALA A 36 3.12 14.51 15.70
C ALA A 36 2.92 15.79 14.87
N CYS A 37 1.94 16.60 15.25
CA CYS A 37 1.79 17.94 14.70
C CYS A 37 3.06 18.76 14.97
N SER A 38 3.71 19.29 13.94
CA SER A 38 4.99 20.02 14.11
C SER A 38 4.85 21.38 14.78
N ILE A 39 3.63 21.83 15.11
CA ILE A 39 3.36 23.07 15.85
C ILE A 39 3.16 22.78 17.34
N CYS A 40 2.28 21.84 17.71
CA CYS A 40 1.96 21.56 19.11
C CYS A 40 2.67 20.33 19.69
N LEU A 41 3.31 19.51 18.85
CA LEU A 41 4.05 18.29 19.20
C LEU A 41 3.19 17.15 19.80
N TYR A 42 1.88 17.21 19.62
CA TYR A 42 0.93 16.14 19.98
C TYR A 42 0.40 15.43 18.74
N PRO A 43 -0.23 14.24 18.89
CA PRO A 43 -0.99 13.61 17.81
C PRO A 43 -1.97 14.62 17.19
N PRO A 44 -2.01 14.73 15.84
CA PRO A 44 -2.72 15.81 15.18
C PRO A 44 -4.24 15.69 15.31
N VAL A 45 -4.87 16.66 15.96
CA VAL A 45 -6.34 16.81 16.06
C VAL A 45 -6.90 17.27 14.72
N ALA A 46 -7.85 16.51 14.15
CA ALA A 46 -8.40 16.72 12.82
C ALA A 46 -7.28 16.99 11.81
N GLY A 47 -6.31 16.07 11.73
CA GLY A 47 -5.04 16.28 11.03
C GLY A 47 -5.19 16.80 9.60
N ARG A 48 -4.28 17.68 9.20
CA ARG A 48 -4.17 18.25 7.86
C ARG A 48 -2.76 18.12 7.32
N VAL A 49 -2.65 17.80 6.04
CA VAL A 49 -1.39 17.75 5.31
C VAL A 49 -1.32 18.89 4.29
N THR A 50 -0.15 19.48 4.18
CA THR A 50 0.15 20.54 3.21
C THR A 50 0.72 19.94 1.91
N ARG A 51 0.81 20.72 0.83
CA ARG A 51 1.44 20.28 -0.43
C ARG A 51 2.89 19.80 -0.25
N CYS A 52 3.60 20.35 0.73
CA CYS A 52 4.98 19.95 1.05
C CYS A 52 5.07 18.67 1.92
N GLY A 53 3.94 18.02 2.22
CA GLY A 53 3.90 16.74 2.97
C GLY A 53 3.85 16.88 4.50
N HIS A 54 4.13 18.06 5.06
CA HIS A 54 4.10 18.25 6.52
C HIS A 54 2.66 18.26 7.08
N VAL A 55 2.53 17.67 8.26
CA VAL A 55 1.27 17.39 8.95
C VAL A 55 1.08 18.26 10.19
N PHE A 56 -0.13 18.79 10.36
CA PHE A 56 -0.49 19.67 11.46
C PHE A 56 -1.91 19.36 11.96
N CYS A 57 -2.24 19.77 13.19
CA CYS A 57 -3.65 19.89 13.59
C CYS A 57 -4.34 20.97 12.74
N LEU A 58 -5.61 20.77 12.37
CA LEU A 58 -6.40 21.81 11.72
C LEU A 58 -6.38 23.15 12.48
N PRO A 59 -6.64 23.21 13.82
CA PRO A 59 -6.58 24.48 14.55
C PRO A 59 -5.20 25.13 14.53
N CYS A 60 -4.12 24.35 14.65
CA CYS A 60 -2.76 24.87 14.64
C CYS A 60 -2.39 25.51 13.29
N ILE A 61 -2.72 24.84 12.18
CA ILE A 61 -2.36 25.35 10.85
C ILE A 61 -3.22 26.55 10.45
N LEU A 62 -4.50 26.59 10.83
CA LEU A 62 -5.36 27.75 10.62
C LEU A 62 -4.89 28.96 11.41
N HIS A 63 -4.41 28.76 12.64
CA HIS A 63 -3.78 29.82 13.42
C HIS A 63 -2.55 30.38 12.69
N HIS A 64 -1.60 29.51 12.33
CA HIS A 64 -0.38 29.90 11.64
C HIS A 64 -0.65 30.68 10.33
N LEU A 65 -1.64 30.26 9.54
CA LEU A 65 -2.00 30.93 8.29
C LEU A 65 -2.64 32.32 8.51
N GLU A 66 -3.40 32.51 9.58
CA GLU A 66 -4.06 33.77 9.90
C GLU A 66 -3.12 34.82 10.52
N SER A 67 -1.94 34.42 11.00
CA SER A 67 -0.93 35.34 11.54
C SER A 67 -0.35 36.32 10.50
N SER A 68 -0.80 36.27 9.24
CA SER A 68 -0.33 37.15 8.16
C SER A 68 -1.46 37.77 7.36
N GLU A 69 -1.19 38.95 6.80
CA GLU A 69 -2.09 39.61 5.85
C GLU A 69 -2.08 38.97 4.44
N LYS A 70 -1.19 37.99 4.19
CA LYS A 70 -1.04 37.34 2.89
C LYS A 70 -1.93 36.10 2.82
N SER A 71 -2.36 35.74 1.61
CA SER A 71 -3.12 34.51 1.35
C SER A 71 -2.30 33.22 1.48
N TRP A 72 -1.04 33.31 1.91
CA TRP A 72 -0.09 32.21 2.03
C TRP A 72 0.91 32.50 3.16
N GLN A 73 1.48 31.44 3.73
CA GLN A 73 2.58 31.50 4.71
C GLN A 73 3.68 30.50 4.38
N LYS A 74 4.83 30.62 5.05
CA LYS A 74 5.88 29.60 4.98
C LYS A 74 5.53 28.44 5.90
N CYS A 75 5.75 27.21 5.43
CA CYS A 75 5.65 26.02 6.27
C CYS A 75 6.64 26.12 7.45
N PRO A 76 6.21 25.86 8.70
CA PRO A 76 7.09 25.87 9.87
C PRO A 76 8.26 24.88 9.81
N VAL A 77 8.18 23.86 8.95
CA VAL A 77 9.17 22.78 8.87
C VAL A 77 10.16 22.99 7.72
N CYS A 78 9.68 23.13 6.48
CA CYS A 78 10.53 23.24 5.28
C CYS A 78 10.58 24.64 4.64
N CYS A 79 9.85 25.61 5.16
CA CYS A 79 9.73 26.97 4.61
C CYS A 79 9.06 27.10 3.22
N ASP A 80 8.52 26.01 2.66
CA ASP A 80 7.74 26.07 1.41
C ASP A 80 6.45 26.87 1.58
N PRO A 81 5.95 27.54 0.52
CA PRO A 81 4.71 28.29 0.59
C PRO A 81 3.50 27.36 0.77
N ILE A 82 2.67 27.66 1.76
CA ILE A 82 1.43 26.96 2.09
C ILE A 82 0.25 27.92 2.09
N CYS A 83 -0.91 27.47 1.60
CA CYS A 83 -2.16 28.23 1.57
C CYS A 83 -3.29 27.43 2.22
N GLU A 84 -4.27 28.13 2.80
CA GLU A 84 -5.43 27.50 3.45
C GLU A 84 -6.24 26.62 2.49
N LYS A 85 -6.40 27.03 1.23
CA LYS A 85 -7.11 26.24 0.22
C LYS A 85 -6.42 24.92 -0.15
N ASP A 86 -5.12 24.82 0.13
CA ASP A 86 -4.27 23.72 -0.31
C ASP A 86 -4.03 22.67 0.79
N ILE A 87 -4.53 22.88 2.02
CA ILE A 87 -4.44 21.85 3.06
C ILE A 87 -5.51 20.78 2.81
N LYS A 88 -5.15 19.50 3.01
CA LYS A 88 -6.06 18.37 2.82
C LYS A 88 -6.19 17.55 4.11
N PRO A 89 -7.37 16.95 4.38
CA PRO A 89 -7.51 15.95 5.44
C PRO A 89 -6.50 14.82 5.26
N ILE A 90 -5.92 14.35 6.37
CA ILE A 90 -5.03 13.18 6.38
C ILE A 90 -5.58 12.12 7.32
N LYS A 91 -5.36 10.85 6.99
CA LYS A 91 -5.49 9.73 7.92
C LYS A 91 -4.18 8.97 7.94
N ILE A 92 -3.66 8.82 9.15
CA ILE A 92 -2.39 8.15 9.42
C ILE A 92 -2.74 6.77 9.96
N THR A 93 -2.30 5.74 9.25
CA THR A 93 -2.44 4.34 9.64
C THR A 93 -1.13 3.87 10.25
N ALA A 94 -1.20 3.11 11.34
CA ALA A 94 -0.01 2.55 11.96
C ALA A 94 0.68 1.56 11.01
N GLY A 95 1.90 1.89 10.62
CA GLY A 95 2.88 0.98 10.04
C GLY A 95 3.69 0.30 11.13
N TYR A 96 4.44 -0.73 10.76
CA TYR A 96 5.30 -1.47 11.69
C TYR A 96 6.64 -1.70 11.01
N SER A 97 7.71 -1.18 11.59
CA SER A 97 9.07 -1.49 11.16
C SER A 97 9.33 -2.98 11.36
N ILE A 98 9.74 -3.69 10.31
CA ILE A 98 10.03 -5.12 10.38
C ILE A 98 11.48 -5.35 10.78
N LYS A 99 11.70 -6.25 11.74
CA LYS A 99 13.03 -6.63 12.22
C LYS A 99 13.26 -8.13 12.05
N GLU A 100 14.52 -8.52 12.06
CA GLU A 100 14.89 -9.93 12.11
C GLU A 100 14.34 -10.58 13.38
N GLY A 101 13.82 -11.79 13.24
CA GLY A 101 13.17 -12.54 14.30
C GLY A 101 11.66 -12.28 14.42
N ASP A 102 11.12 -11.23 13.79
CA ASP A 102 9.68 -10.95 13.81
C ASP A 102 8.89 -12.04 13.09
N LEU A 103 7.66 -12.28 13.54
CA LEU A 103 6.70 -13.12 12.82
C LEU A 103 5.94 -12.25 11.82
N ILE A 104 6.06 -12.54 10.52
CA ILE A 104 5.40 -11.79 9.46
C ILE A 104 4.32 -12.61 8.77
N ASN A 105 3.22 -11.95 8.42
CA ASN A 105 2.17 -12.47 7.56
C ASN A 105 2.27 -11.79 6.19
N LEU A 106 2.50 -12.58 5.16
CA LEU A 106 2.52 -12.17 3.77
C LEU A 106 1.33 -12.78 3.03
N VAL A 107 0.73 -12.00 2.14
CA VAL A 107 -0.37 -12.44 1.26
C VAL A 107 0.10 -12.46 -0.19
N LEU A 108 -0.36 -13.45 -0.94
CA LEU A 108 -0.10 -13.56 -2.36
C LEU A 108 -0.96 -12.53 -3.09
N VAL A 109 -0.29 -11.59 -3.75
CA VAL A 109 -0.89 -10.50 -4.53
C VAL A 109 -0.81 -10.86 -6.01
N GLN A 110 -1.92 -10.63 -6.73
CA GLN A 110 -1.96 -10.71 -8.19
C GLN A 110 -2.09 -9.31 -8.77
N ARG A 111 -1.35 -9.05 -9.86
CA ARG A 111 -1.42 -7.83 -10.64
C ARG A 111 -1.41 -8.15 -12.13
N ALA A 112 -2.34 -7.59 -12.89
CA ALA A 112 -2.33 -7.69 -14.34
C ALA A 112 -1.13 -6.93 -14.95
N HIS A 113 -0.68 -7.33 -16.14
CA HIS A 113 0.52 -6.77 -16.77
C HIS A 113 0.43 -5.25 -17.07
N GLN A 114 -0.75 -4.76 -17.46
CA GLN A 114 -1.00 -3.38 -17.89
C GLN A 114 -1.89 -2.62 -16.90
N SER A 115 -1.82 -2.97 -15.62
CA SER A 115 -2.61 -2.32 -14.57
C SER A 115 -1.74 -2.01 -13.35
N ALA A 116 -1.95 -0.84 -12.75
CA ALA A 116 -1.42 -0.53 -11.43
C ALA A 116 -2.25 -1.18 -10.29
N LEU A 117 -3.34 -1.89 -10.60
CA LEU A 117 -4.13 -2.59 -9.58
C LEU A 117 -3.48 -3.91 -9.20
N ALA A 118 -2.98 -3.96 -7.96
CA ALA A 118 -2.43 -5.14 -7.34
C ALA A 118 -3.20 -5.42 -6.05
N PHE A 119 -3.87 -6.58 -5.97
CA PHE A 119 -4.65 -6.95 -4.78
C PHE A 119 -4.37 -8.39 -4.33
N PRO A 120 -4.55 -8.69 -3.04
CA PRO A 120 -4.44 -10.04 -2.52
C PRO A 120 -5.42 -10.99 -3.21
N ILE A 121 -4.95 -12.19 -3.57
CA ILE A 121 -5.82 -13.26 -4.03
C ILE A 121 -6.82 -13.60 -2.93
N SER A 122 -8.10 -13.52 -3.25
CA SER A 122 -9.19 -13.59 -2.27
C SER A 122 -10.47 -14.14 -2.90
N GLU A 123 -11.63 -13.95 -2.25
CA GLU A 123 -12.93 -14.27 -2.86
C GLU A 123 -13.35 -13.22 -3.89
N THR A 124 -12.80 -12.00 -3.79
CA THR A 124 -13.15 -10.84 -4.61
C THR A 124 -12.08 -10.48 -5.64
N TRP A 125 -10.95 -11.19 -5.64
CA TRP A 125 -9.83 -10.97 -6.55
C TRP A 125 -9.10 -12.28 -6.88
N PRO A 126 -8.65 -12.51 -8.14
CA PRO A 126 -8.73 -11.61 -9.30
C PRO A 126 -10.16 -11.44 -9.82
N LEU A 127 -10.37 -10.37 -10.58
CA LEU A 127 -11.67 -10.05 -11.19
C LEU A 127 -11.93 -10.94 -12.42
N PRO A 128 -12.97 -11.79 -12.42
CA PRO A 128 -13.30 -12.60 -13.59
C PRO A 128 -13.91 -11.74 -14.70
N GLU A 129 -13.24 -11.68 -15.86
CA GLU A 129 -13.64 -10.82 -17.00
C GLU A 129 -15.09 -11.06 -17.43
N ASN A 130 -15.53 -12.32 -17.48
CA ASN A 130 -16.89 -12.71 -17.86
C ASN A 130 -17.98 -12.27 -16.87
N VAL A 131 -17.60 -11.96 -15.62
CA VAL A 131 -18.51 -11.41 -14.62
C VAL A 131 -18.50 -9.89 -14.71
N VAL A 132 -17.30 -9.30 -14.71
CA VAL A 132 -17.11 -7.84 -14.71
C VAL A 132 -17.69 -7.18 -15.95
N SER A 133 -17.63 -7.83 -17.13
CA SER A 133 -18.19 -7.30 -18.38
C SER A 133 -19.71 -7.05 -18.33
N ASN A 134 -20.43 -7.61 -17.36
CA ASN A 134 -21.86 -7.36 -17.16
C ASN A 134 -22.15 -6.07 -16.38
N TYR A 135 -21.14 -5.52 -15.70
CA TYR A 135 -21.28 -4.36 -14.80
C TYR A 135 -20.45 -3.17 -15.27
N ILE A 136 -19.28 -3.43 -15.88
CA ILE A 136 -18.35 -2.42 -16.37
C ILE A 136 -18.23 -2.56 -17.88
N LYS A 137 -18.38 -1.44 -18.60
CA LYS A 137 -18.20 -1.42 -20.05
C LYS A 137 -16.73 -1.73 -20.41
N PRO A 138 -16.45 -2.46 -21.50
CA PRO A 138 -15.09 -2.82 -21.89
C PRO A 138 -14.12 -1.64 -22.03
N ASP A 139 -14.62 -0.46 -22.42
CA ASP A 139 -13.81 0.74 -22.64
C ASP A 139 -13.50 1.52 -21.36
N ILE A 140 -14.07 1.12 -20.22
CA ILE A 140 -13.91 1.81 -18.94
C ILE A 140 -12.99 1.01 -18.03
N SER A 141 -11.87 1.62 -17.65
CA SER A 141 -10.97 1.03 -16.65
C SER A 141 -11.61 1.06 -15.26
N PHE A 142 -11.49 -0.06 -14.54
CA PHE A 142 -11.95 -0.14 -13.16
C PHE A 142 -11.06 0.73 -12.25
N ILE A 143 -11.67 1.65 -11.52
CA ILE A 143 -11.02 2.40 -10.44
C ILE A 143 -11.64 1.93 -9.12
N PRO A 144 -10.84 1.50 -8.13
CA PRO A 144 -11.36 1.09 -6.85
C PRO A 144 -12.01 2.28 -6.13
N TRP A 145 -13.12 2.01 -5.47
CA TRP A 145 -13.74 2.92 -4.51
C TRP A 145 -13.21 2.65 -3.11
N SER A 146 -13.47 3.56 -2.17
CA SER A 146 -13.18 3.37 -0.74
C SER A 146 -13.82 2.11 -0.12
N SER A 147 -14.91 1.62 -0.70
CA SER A 147 -15.60 0.38 -0.33
C SER A 147 -15.09 -0.86 -1.08
N THR A 148 -14.21 -0.70 -2.08
CA THR A 148 -13.64 -1.85 -2.79
C THR A 148 -12.79 -2.69 -1.82
N PRO A 149 -12.97 -4.02 -1.78
CA PRO A 149 -12.19 -4.89 -0.90
C PRO A 149 -10.69 -4.66 -1.05
N PHE A 150 -9.98 -4.52 0.07
CA PHE A 150 -8.54 -4.25 0.14
C PHE A 150 -8.05 -2.91 -0.45
N ALA A 151 -8.93 -2.04 -0.96
CA ALA A 151 -8.54 -0.76 -1.56
C ALA A 151 -7.78 0.16 -0.60
N GLN A 152 -8.19 0.23 0.67
CA GLN A 152 -7.53 1.09 1.65
C GLN A 152 -6.09 0.68 1.98
N SER A 153 -5.76 -0.60 1.82
CA SER A 153 -4.44 -1.15 2.15
C SER A 153 -3.55 -1.29 0.91
N PHE A 154 -4.09 -1.73 -0.23
CA PHE A 154 -3.28 -2.13 -1.39
C PHE A 154 -3.42 -1.19 -2.60
N ALA A 155 -4.50 -0.42 -2.71
CA ALA A 155 -4.65 0.47 -3.86
C ALA A 155 -3.81 1.74 -3.67
N ARG A 156 -3.01 2.09 -4.68
CA ARG A 156 -2.27 3.35 -4.74
C ARG A 156 -3.18 4.57 -4.56
N PHE A 157 -4.39 4.49 -5.12
CA PHE A 157 -5.45 5.47 -4.94
C PHE A 157 -6.81 4.80 -5.10
N MET A 158 -7.85 5.50 -4.64
CA MET A 158 -9.24 5.07 -4.74
C MET A 158 -10.15 6.30 -4.83
N LEU A 159 -11.35 6.12 -5.39
CA LEU A 159 -12.41 7.12 -5.37
C LEU A 159 -13.03 7.21 -3.98
N ALA A 160 -13.25 8.43 -3.51
CA ALA A 160 -13.92 8.66 -2.24
C ALA A 160 -15.43 8.48 -2.39
N SER A 161 -16.03 7.57 -1.61
CA SER A 161 -17.48 7.55 -1.48
C SER A 161 -17.94 8.73 -0.60
N PRO A 162 -19.07 9.39 -0.91
CA PRO A 162 -19.62 10.43 -0.06
C PRO A 162 -19.81 9.95 1.39
N ASP A 163 -20.39 8.76 1.58
CA ASP A 163 -20.63 8.20 2.91
C ASP A 163 -19.33 7.99 3.72
N TYR A 164 -18.21 7.63 3.05
CA TYR A 164 -16.91 7.53 3.72
C TYR A 164 -16.42 8.91 4.15
N LEU A 165 -16.47 9.92 3.26
CA LEU A 165 -16.03 11.28 3.60
C LEU A 165 -16.81 11.84 4.79
N LEU A 166 -18.14 11.66 4.80
CA LEU A 166 -18.98 12.08 5.92
C LEU A 166 -18.56 11.42 7.23
N SER A 167 -18.28 10.10 7.22
CA SER A 167 -17.82 9.40 8.42
C SER A 167 -16.46 9.90 8.94
N GLU A 168 -15.59 10.36 8.05
CA GLU A 168 -14.30 10.94 8.42
C GLU A 168 -14.47 12.37 8.96
N TYR A 169 -15.35 13.19 8.38
CA TYR A 169 -15.66 14.51 8.92
C TYR A 169 -16.37 14.44 10.28
N ASP A 170 -17.23 13.44 10.50
CA ASP A 170 -17.82 13.18 11.81
C ASP A 170 -16.74 12.79 12.85
N ARG A 171 -15.66 12.13 12.44
CA ARG A 171 -14.50 11.88 13.32
C ARG A 171 -13.76 13.18 13.64
N ASP A 172 -13.43 13.99 12.62
CA ASP A 172 -12.78 15.28 12.81
C ASP A 172 -13.59 16.17 13.78
N CYS A 173 -14.92 16.20 13.65
CA CYS A 173 -15.81 16.93 14.55
C CYS A 173 -15.69 16.47 16.01
N LYS A 174 -15.63 15.16 16.26
CA LYS A 174 -15.46 14.61 17.62
C LYS A 174 -14.10 14.95 18.20
N GLU A 175 -13.03 14.81 17.42
CA GLU A 175 -11.67 15.18 17.84
C GLU A 175 -11.61 16.67 18.21
N LEU A 176 -12.26 17.55 17.43
CA LEU A 176 -12.36 18.98 17.72
C LEU A 176 -13.22 19.30 18.95
N GLU A 177 -14.26 18.51 19.23
CA GLU A 177 -15.10 18.66 20.44
C GLU A 177 -14.31 18.31 21.71
N GLU A 178 -13.56 17.22 21.67
CA GLU A 178 -12.66 16.84 22.77
C GLU A 178 -11.57 17.90 22.98
N ALA A 179 -10.98 18.41 21.89
CA ALA A 179 -10.01 19.51 21.97
C ALA A 179 -10.63 20.79 22.56
N LEU A 180 -11.89 21.11 22.21
CA LEU A 180 -12.60 22.29 22.72
C LEU A 180 -12.86 22.20 24.23
N LEU A 181 -13.24 21.02 24.73
CA LEU A 181 -13.40 20.78 26.16
C LEU A 181 -12.08 21.03 26.90
N ASN A 182 -11.00 20.41 26.43
CA ASN A 182 -9.66 20.57 27.02
C ASN A 182 -9.18 22.04 27.02
N ALA A 183 -9.43 22.78 25.94
CA ALA A 183 -9.07 24.19 25.84
C ALA A 183 -9.93 25.09 26.75
N THR A 184 -11.20 24.71 26.97
CA THR A 184 -12.11 25.40 27.89
C THR A 184 -11.67 25.22 29.33
N ASP A 185 -11.28 24.01 29.73
CA ASP A 185 -10.77 23.72 31.07
C ASP A 185 -9.47 24.47 31.38
N ARG A 186 -8.66 24.77 30.36
CA ARG A 186 -7.44 25.56 30.46
C ARG A 186 -7.66 27.06 30.28
N GLU A 187 -8.89 27.49 30.02
CA GLU A 187 -9.28 28.88 29.76
C GLU A 187 -8.49 29.55 28.61
N SER A 188 -8.06 28.78 27.60
CA SER A 188 -7.26 29.29 26.48
C SER A 188 -8.16 29.89 25.39
N ALA A 189 -8.45 31.19 25.50
CA ALA A 189 -9.35 31.90 24.58
C ALA A 189 -8.89 31.83 23.10
N GLU A 190 -7.58 31.83 22.87
CA GLU A 190 -7.00 31.74 21.53
C GLU A 190 -7.17 30.34 20.92
N GLU A 191 -6.89 29.28 21.69
CA GLU A 191 -7.14 27.89 21.24
C GLU A 191 -8.63 27.67 20.95
N ILE A 192 -9.52 28.13 21.85
CA ILE A 192 -10.96 28.04 21.67
C ILE A 192 -11.42 28.70 20.36
N ARG A 193 -10.86 29.86 20.03
CA ARG A 193 -11.17 30.57 18.77
C ARG A 193 -10.83 29.73 17.55
N PHE A 194 -9.61 29.18 17.49
CA PHE A 194 -9.17 28.41 16.33
C PHE A 194 -9.79 27.02 16.24
N ILE A 195 -10.15 26.40 17.36
CA ILE A 195 -10.93 25.17 17.37
C ILE A 195 -12.33 25.41 16.80
N LYS A 196 -13.00 26.51 17.18
CA LYS A 196 -14.31 26.86 16.59
C LYS A 196 -14.22 27.13 15.09
N LYS A 197 -13.23 27.91 14.65
CA LYS A 197 -12.95 28.14 13.21
C LYS A 197 -12.72 26.82 12.47
N SER A 198 -12.02 25.87 13.10
CA SER A 198 -11.79 24.52 12.56
C SER A 198 -13.10 23.73 12.40
N LYS A 199 -14.01 23.80 13.38
CA LYS A 199 -15.33 23.17 13.27
C LYS A 199 -16.14 23.75 12.11
N ASP A 200 -16.19 25.07 11.98
CA ASP A 200 -16.89 25.74 10.87
C ASP A 200 -16.35 25.26 9.51
N ARG A 201 -15.02 25.13 9.40
CA ARG A 201 -14.37 24.60 8.20
C ARG A 201 -14.76 23.14 7.90
N VAL A 202 -14.76 22.27 8.91
CA VAL A 202 -15.17 20.86 8.73
C VAL A 202 -16.64 20.76 8.35
N ASP A 203 -17.51 21.61 8.89
CA ASP A 203 -18.93 21.67 8.53
C ASP A 203 -19.14 22.09 7.06
N GLU A 204 -18.33 23.01 6.54
CA GLU A 204 -18.33 23.35 5.10
C GLU A 204 -17.87 22.17 4.22
N GLU A 205 -16.81 21.48 4.62
CA GLU A 205 -16.29 20.30 3.92
C GLU A 205 -17.31 19.15 3.92
N ARG A 206 -18.00 18.94 5.04
CA ARG A 206 -19.10 18.00 5.17
C ARG A 206 -20.25 18.32 4.23
N LYS A 207 -20.74 19.57 4.21
CA LYS A 207 -21.81 20.00 3.28
C LYS A 207 -21.40 19.77 1.83
N ARG A 208 -20.13 20.04 1.48
CA ARG A 208 -19.61 19.76 0.12
C ARG A 208 -19.68 18.26 -0.20
N ALA A 209 -19.29 17.39 0.72
CA ALA A 209 -19.38 15.94 0.53
C ALA A 209 -20.83 15.45 0.43
N GLU A 210 -21.76 16.04 1.18
CA GLU A 210 -23.19 15.76 1.04
C GLU A 210 -23.69 16.10 -0.38
N CYS A 211 -23.26 17.23 -0.94
CA CYS A 211 -23.57 17.61 -2.33
C CYS A 211 -22.97 16.67 -3.39
N GLN A 212 -21.94 15.88 -3.07
CA GLN A 212 -21.40 14.87 -3.99
C GLN A 212 -22.29 13.62 -4.09
N LYS A 213 -23.32 13.48 -3.25
CA LYS A 213 -24.22 12.31 -3.28
C LYS A 213 -25.24 12.44 -4.42
N THR A 214 -24.78 12.27 -5.66
CA THR A 214 -25.65 12.25 -6.85
C THR A 214 -26.29 10.88 -7.04
N GLU A 215 -27.35 10.82 -7.85
CA GLU A 215 -27.97 9.55 -8.26
C GLU A 215 -26.98 8.67 -9.02
N GLU A 216 -26.10 9.25 -9.84
CA GLU A 216 -25.09 8.49 -10.59
C GLU A 216 -24.06 7.84 -9.66
N ILE A 217 -23.56 8.57 -8.66
CA ILE A 217 -22.61 8.04 -7.68
C ILE A 217 -23.27 6.95 -6.83
N THR A 218 -24.52 7.17 -6.41
CA THR A 218 -25.29 6.19 -5.64
C THR A 218 -25.50 4.90 -6.45
N LEU A 219 -25.84 5.02 -7.73
CA LEU A 219 -25.98 3.89 -8.63
C LEU A 219 -24.64 3.17 -8.87
N ALA A 220 -23.54 3.92 -9.03
CA ALA A 220 -22.21 3.35 -9.21
C ALA A 220 -21.77 2.50 -8.00
N LEU A 221 -21.98 3.01 -6.78
CA LEU A 221 -21.68 2.30 -5.54
C LEU A 221 -22.58 1.05 -5.37
N SER A 222 -23.87 1.15 -5.65
CA SER A 222 -24.78 -0.01 -5.62
C SER A 222 -24.40 -1.08 -6.66
N THR A 223 -24.05 -0.65 -7.87
CA THR A 223 -23.56 -1.55 -8.92
C THR A 223 -22.26 -2.24 -8.51
N LEU A 224 -21.37 -1.53 -7.83
CA LEU A 224 -20.11 -2.08 -7.30
C LEU A 224 -20.37 -3.19 -6.29
N ASP A 225 -21.30 -2.98 -5.35
CA ASP A 225 -21.66 -3.99 -4.34
C ASP A 225 -22.23 -5.25 -4.99
N ILE A 226 -23.18 -5.09 -5.92
CA ILE A 226 -23.76 -6.20 -6.67
C ILE A 226 -22.69 -6.94 -7.48
N MET A 227 -21.76 -6.21 -8.10
CA MET A 227 -20.64 -6.79 -8.85
C MET A 227 -19.77 -7.67 -7.95
N PHE A 228 -19.35 -7.17 -6.77
CA PHE A 228 -18.52 -7.96 -5.85
C PHE A 228 -19.27 -9.16 -5.27
N GLU A 229 -20.57 -9.05 -4.98
CA GLU A 229 -21.38 -10.21 -4.60
C GLU A 229 -21.42 -11.28 -5.71
N ALA A 230 -21.56 -10.86 -6.97
CA ALA A 230 -21.56 -11.76 -8.11
C ALA A 230 -20.20 -12.45 -8.29
N ILE A 231 -19.10 -11.72 -8.09
CA ILE A 231 -17.73 -12.25 -8.12
C ILE A 231 -17.53 -13.31 -7.04
N VAL A 232 -17.96 -13.04 -5.80
CA VAL A 232 -17.85 -14.01 -4.70
C VAL A 232 -18.62 -15.29 -5.03
N LYS A 233 -19.85 -15.17 -5.55
CA LYS A 233 -20.67 -16.32 -5.97
C LYS A 233 -20.01 -17.12 -7.10
N TYR A 234 -19.45 -16.43 -8.10
CA TYR A 234 -18.71 -17.05 -9.20
C TYR A 234 -17.48 -17.82 -8.70
N ASN A 235 -16.63 -17.17 -7.91
CA ASN A 235 -15.39 -17.75 -7.40
C ASN A 235 -15.66 -18.95 -6.48
N LYS A 236 -16.70 -18.92 -5.63
CA LYS A 236 -17.11 -20.08 -4.81
C LYS A 236 -17.53 -21.28 -5.65
N LYS A 237 -18.30 -21.05 -6.72
CA LYS A 237 -18.73 -22.13 -7.64
C LYS A 237 -17.54 -22.78 -8.34
N HIS A 238 -16.57 -21.99 -8.77
CA HIS A 238 -15.41 -22.46 -9.55
C HIS A 238 -14.25 -23.01 -8.69
N LYS A 239 -14.11 -22.59 -7.42
CA LYS A 239 -13.15 -23.21 -6.48
C LYS A 239 -13.48 -24.68 -6.18
N ASN A 240 -14.75 -25.04 -6.08
CA ASN A 240 -15.18 -26.42 -5.84
C ASN A 240 -14.91 -27.38 -7.02
N THR A 241 -14.51 -26.87 -8.19
CA THR A 241 -14.23 -27.68 -9.39
C THR A 241 -12.74 -27.99 -9.57
N GLN A 242 -11.85 -27.49 -8.71
CA GLN A 242 -10.38 -27.62 -8.83
C GLN A 242 -9.73 -28.49 -7.73
N HIS A 243 -10.39 -29.54 -7.24
CA HIS A 243 -9.69 -30.59 -6.48
C HIS A 243 -9.10 -31.64 -7.44
N PRO A 244 -7.86 -32.12 -7.22
CA PRO A 244 -7.21 -33.06 -8.12
C PRO A 244 -7.87 -34.44 -8.01
N GLN A 245 -8.48 -34.90 -9.11
CA GLN A 245 -8.75 -36.32 -9.30
C GLN A 245 -7.39 -37.04 -9.27
N LYS A 246 -7.22 -37.93 -8.28
CA LYS A 246 -6.17 -38.94 -8.29
C LYS A 246 -6.31 -39.75 -9.58
N GLN A 247 -5.30 -39.68 -10.44
CA GLN A 247 -5.18 -40.58 -11.59
C GLN A 247 -4.66 -41.93 -11.07
N ASP A 248 -5.56 -42.88 -10.88
CA ASP A 248 -5.20 -44.30 -10.98
C ASP A 248 -5.26 -44.70 -12.47
N GLY A 249 -4.18 -45.32 -12.95
CA GLY A 249 -4.06 -45.80 -14.32
C GLY A 249 -4.81 -47.10 -14.57
N ASN A 250 -5.45 -47.24 -15.73
CA ASN A 250 -5.08 -48.22 -16.77
C ASN A 250 -6.11 -48.28 -17.92
N ASP A 251 -5.55 -48.53 -19.11
CA ASP A 251 -6.09 -49.22 -20.30
C ASP A 251 -7.13 -48.57 -21.26
N CYS A 252 -6.60 -48.11 -22.40
CA CYS A 252 -6.82 -48.57 -23.78
C CYS A 252 -8.23 -48.84 -24.39
N LEU A 253 -8.47 -48.05 -25.45
CA LEU A 253 -9.11 -48.31 -26.76
C LEU A 253 -10.64 -48.26 -27.01
N GLN A 254 -10.99 -47.32 -27.92
CA GLN A 254 -11.92 -47.40 -29.07
C GLN A 254 -13.46 -47.38 -28.88
N LYS A 255 -14.12 -46.24 -29.20
CA LYS A 255 -14.76 -45.93 -30.52
C LYS A 255 -15.74 -44.74 -30.46
N LEU A 256 -15.58 -43.84 -31.45
CA LEU A 256 -16.54 -43.07 -32.25
C LEU A 256 -17.88 -42.60 -31.65
N GLY A 257 -18.05 -41.27 -31.68
CA GLY A 257 -19.28 -40.60 -32.11
C GLY A 257 -20.17 -40.04 -31.01
N GLU A 258 -20.14 -38.72 -30.78
CA GLU A 258 -21.27 -37.81 -30.98
C GLU A 258 -20.94 -36.40 -30.47
N LYS A 259 -21.46 -35.40 -31.19
CA LYS A 259 -21.16 -33.98 -31.06
C LYS A 259 -21.91 -33.40 -29.87
N GLU A 260 -21.17 -32.93 -28.86
CA GLU A 260 -21.67 -31.88 -27.96
C GLU A 260 -20.59 -30.81 -27.75
N ASN A 261 -20.90 -29.61 -28.23
CA ASN A 261 -20.11 -28.39 -28.06
C ASN A 261 -20.11 -27.96 -26.60
N ASN A 262 -19.32 -28.61 -25.75
CA ASN A 262 -18.97 -28.10 -24.43
C ASN A 262 -17.61 -27.41 -24.52
N LYS A 263 -17.62 -26.11 -24.82
CA LYS A 263 -16.46 -25.23 -24.61
C LYS A 263 -16.16 -25.22 -23.12
N LYS A 264 -15.19 -26.05 -22.70
CA LYS A 264 -14.56 -25.97 -21.39
C LYS A 264 -13.96 -24.57 -21.25
N HIS A 265 -14.64 -23.68 -20.54
CA HIS A 265 -14.09 -22.38 -20.14
C HIS A 265 -13.03 -22.60 -19.07
N GLN A 266 -11.79 -22.80 -19.52
CA GLN A 266 -10.62 -22.61 -18.69
C GLN A 266 -10.56 -21.13 -18.32
N GLN A 267 -10.33 -20.83 -17.03
CA GLN A 267 -9.95 -19.49 -16.58
C GLN A 267 -8.74 -19.06 -17.41
N HIS A 268 -8.93 -18.08 -18.29
CA HIS A 268 -7.81 -17.38 -18.89
C HIS A 268 -7.24 -16.46 -17.80
N ASN A 269 -6.38 -16.99 -16.93
CA ASN A 269 -5.32 -16.15 -16.39
C ASN A 269 -4.55 -15.64 -17.61
N SER A 270 -4.39 -14.32 -17.75
CA SER A 270 -3.56 -13.80 -18.82
C SER A 270 -2.15 -14.39 -18.61
N PRO A 271 -1.47 -14.90 -19.64
CA PRO A 271 -0.15 -15.53 -19.48
C PRO A 271 0.94 -14.56 -18.96
N ASN A 272 0.60 -13.29 -18.73
CA ASN A 272 1.49 -12.21 -18.33
C ASN A 272 1.16 -11.61 -16.95
N ASP A 273 0.26 -12.21 -16.17
CA ASP A 273 -0.05 -11.74 -14.83
C ASP A 273 1.16 -11.91 -13.89
N PHE A 274 1.34 -10.95 -12.99
CA PHE A 274 2.37 -10.96 -11.98
C PHE A 274 1.80 -11.43 -10.65
N TYR A 275 2.58 -12.24 -9.95
CA TYR A 275 2.27 -12.78 -8.63
C TYR A 275 3.46 -12.55 -7.72
N PHE A 276 3.22 -12.03 -6.53
CA PHE A 276 4.27 -11.71 -5.56
C PHE A 276 3.68 -11.68 -4.15
N TYR A 277 4.54 -11.81 -3.14
CA TYR A 277 4.11 -11.68 -1.75
C TYR A 277 4.34 -10.26 -1.25
N GLN A 278 3.33 -9.73 -0.57
CA GLN A 278 3.37 -8.45 0.13
C GLN A 278 2.80 -8.63 1.55
N LYS A 279 3.23 -7.80 2.51
CA LYS A 279 2.67 -7.80 3.86
C LYS A 279 1.15 -7.57 3.85
N GLU A 280 0.44 -8.27 4.73
CA GLU A 280 -1.03 -8.34 4.73
C GLU A 280 -1.75 -7.00 4.94
N ASP A 281 -1.09 -6.02 5.54
CA ASP A 281 -1.63 -4.69 5.80
C ASP A 281 -1.39 -3.69 4.65
N GLY A 282 -0.72 -4.13 3.58
CA GLY A 282 -0.46 -3.33 2.39
C GLY A 282 0.79 -2.46 2.46
N GLN A 283 1.60 -2.53 3.54
CA GLN A 283 2.92 -1.89 3.54
C GLN A 283 3.79 -2.43 2.39
N HIS A 284 4.73 -1.61 1.89
CA HIS A 284 5.66 -1.96 0.80
C HIS A 284 6.77 -2.92 1.24
N VAL A 285 6.37 -4.00 1.93
CA VAL A 285 7.22 -5.08 2.41
C VAL A 285 6.95 -6.31 1.55
N TYR A 286 7.96 -6.78 0.83
CA TYR A 286 7.88 -7.81 -0.20
C TYR A 286 8.79 -8.99 0.11
N LEU A 287 8.40 -10.19 -0.31
CA LEU A 287 9.28 -11.36 -0.19
C LEU A 287 10.51 -11.24 -1.10
N ASP A 288 11.67 -11.62 -0.59
CA ASP A 288 12.94 -11.62 -1.32
C ASP A 288 12.87 -12.49 -2.61
N PRO A 289 13.46 -12.03 -3.74
CA PRO A 289 13.43 -12.78 -5.00
C PRO A 289 14.00 -14.20 -4.94
N LEU A 290 14.97 -14.50 -4.06
CA LEU A 290 15.46 -15.87 -3.89
C LEU A 290 14.40 -16.76 -3.26
N ASP A 291 13.73 -16.29 -2.22
CA ASP A 291 12.65 -17.04 -1.58
C ASP A 291 11.50 -17.28 -2.56
N VAL A 292 11.15 -16.29 -3.40
CA VAL A 292 10.20 -16.48 -4.50
C VAL A 292 10.64 -17.57 -5.49
N ARG A 293 11.94 -17.64 -5.85
CA ARG A 293 12.48 -18.71 -6.72
C ARG A 293 12.39 -20.09 -6.07
N ILE A 294 12.63 -20.16 -4.76
CA ILE A 294 12.53 -21.41 -3.98
C ILE A 294 11.07 -21.88 -3.95
N LEU A 295 10.13 -20.99 -3.67
CA LEU A 295 8.69 -21.30 -3.71
C LEU A 295 8.27 -21.73 -5.12
N LYS A 296 8.82 -21.11 -6.17
CA LYS A 296 8.55 -21.53 -7.55
C LYS A 296 9.02 -22.95 -7.84
N HIS A 297 10.15 -23.35 -7.29
CA HIS A 297 10.64 -24.73 -7.45
C HIS A 297 9.74 -25.74 -6.71
N GLU A 298 9.23 -25.39 -5.52
CA GLU A 298 8.36 -26.26 -4.72
C GLU A 298 6.94 -26.38 -5.31
N PHE A 299 6.30 -25.25 -5.62
CA PHE A 299 4.89 -25.17 -6.01
C PHE A 299 4.68 -25.14 -7.54
N GLY A 300 5.75 -24.97 -8.31
CA GLY A 300 5.71 -24.94 -9.78
C GLY A 300 5.29 -23.58 -10.35
N LYS A 301 3.98 -23.34 -10.47
CA LYS A 301 3.46 -22.09 -11.04
C LYS A 301 3.18 -21.06 -9.94
N TYR A 302 3.24 -19.78 -10.30
CA TYR A 302 3.03 -18.69 -9.33
C TYR A 302 1.58 -18.59 -8.81
N ASP A 303 0.60 -18.97 -9.62
CA ASP A 303 -0.82 -19.01 -9.23
C ASP A 303 -1.15 -20.18 -8.27
N GLN A 304 -0.21 -21.11 -8.09
CA GLN A 304 -0.32 -22.25 -7.17
C GLN A 304 0.35 -21.99 -5.82
N PHE A 305 0.93 -20.81 -5.63
CA PHE A 305 1.56 -20.42 -4.37
C PHE A 305 0.52 -20.35 -3.24
N PRO A 306 0.90 -20.65 -1.99
CA PRO A 306 0.01 -20.47 -0.85
C PRO A 306 -0.52 -19.04 -0.76
N HIS A 307 -1.83 -18.85 -0.58
CA HIS A 307 -2.40 -17.49 -0.56
C HIS A 307 -1.91 -16.65 0.62
N CYS A 308 -1.57 -17.30 1.74
CA CYS A 308 -0.98 -16.66 2.92
C CYS A 308 0.28 -17.43 3.33
N LEU A 309 1.32 -16.70 3.72
CA LEU A 309 2.54 -17.24 4.32
C LEU A 309 2.75 -16.56 5.66
N GLN A 310 2.87 -17.37 6.70
CA GLN A 310 3.30 -16.91 8.02
C GLN A 310 4.66 -17.52 8.31
N ALA A 311 5.66 -16.68 8.58
CA ALA A 311 7.03 -17.12 8.78
C ALA A 311 7.82 -16.14 9.65
N GLN A 312 8.91 -16.63 10.24
CA GLN A 312 9.86 -15.77 10.93
C GLN A 312 10.77 -15.07 9.91
N VAL A 313 11.00 -13.78 10.10
CA VAL A 313 11.92 -12.98 9.30
C VAL A 313 13.36 -13.33 9.67
N ILE A 314 14.17 -13.70 8.68
CA ILE A 314 15.60 -14.02 8.83
C ILE A 314 16.48 -12.84 8.44
N GLY A 315 16.04 -12.04 7.47
CA GLY A 315 16.81 -10.92 6.93
C GLY A 315 15.89 -9.83 6.44
N VAL A 316 16.32 -8.59 6.60
CA VAL A 316 15.60 -7.40 6.14
C VAL A 316 16.53 -6.56 5.28
N GLN A 317 16.08 -6.23 4.08
CA GLN A 317 16.78 -5.34 3.17
C GLN A 317 15.88 -4.18 2.76
N GLU A 318 16.15 -3.01 3.30
CA GLU A 318 15.52 -1.75 2.90
C GLU A 318 16.19 -1.17 1.65
N SER A 319 15.41 -0.61 0.75
CA SER A 319 15.88 0.05 -0.47
C SER A 319 14.84 1.06 -0.95
N THR A 320 15.26 2.04 -1.74
CA THR A 320 14.35 2.99 -2.38
C THR A 320 14.12 2.56 -3.84
N LEU A 321 12.87 2.57 -4.29
CA LEU A 321 12.52 2.07 -5.62
C LEU A 321 13.04 3.00 -6.73
N ASP A 322 14.14 2.60 -7.36
CA ASP A 322 14.70 3.26 -8.55
C ASP A 322 14.27 2.55 -9.86
N GLU A 323 14.65 3.14 -11.00
CA GLU A 323 14.34 2.57 -12.33
C GLU A 323 14.99 1.19 -12.55
N CYS A 324 16.17 0.95 -11.98
CA CYS A 324 16.93 -0.28 -12.16
C CYS A 324 16.25 -1.45 -11.42
N LEU A 325 15.90 -1.22 -10.16
CA LEU A 325 15.21 -2.14 -9.27
C LEU A 325 13.81 -2.44 -9.79
N ARG A 326 13.05 -1.42 -10.20
CA ARG A 326 11.71 -1.60 -10.78
C ARG A 326 11.76 -2.38 -12.10
N ARG A 327 12.77 -2.15 -12.95
CA ARG A 327 12.98 -2.91 -14.20
C ARG A 327 13.30 -4.38 -13.95
N LYS A 328 14.06 -4.70 -12.89
CA LYS A 328 14.35 -6.08 -12.47
C LYS A 328 13.12 -6.75 -11.84
N ASN A 329 12.36 -5.99 -11.05
CA ASN A 329 11.18 -6.44 -10.33
C ASN A 329 9.91 -5.87 -10.99
N LYS A 330 9.60 -6.33 -12.20
CA LYS A 330 8.45 -5.80 -12.99
C LYS A 330 7.13 -5.85 -12.23
N TYR A 331 6.95 -6.78 -11.29
CA TYR A 331 5.78 -6.88 -10.42
C TYR A 331 5.60 -5.66 -9.48
N LEU A 332 6.60 -4.78 -9.37
CA LEU A 332 6.56 -3.49 -8.68
C LEU A 332 6.27 -2.28 -9.59
N ASN A 333 6.04 -2.45 -10.90
CA ASN A 333 5.61 -1.36 -11.80
C ASN A 333 4.31 -0.61 -11.41
N HIS A 334 3.61 -1.03 -10.36
CA HIS A 334 2.46 -0.32 -9.80
C HIS A 334 2.84 0.66 -8.66
N VAL A 335 4.07 0.54 -8.18
CA VAL A 335 4.65 1.36 -7.11
C VAL A 335 5.39 2.53 -7.76
N PRO A 336 5.14 3.78 -7.33
CA PRO A 336 5.87 4.94 -7.81
C PRO A 336 7.38 4.85 -7.53
N LEU A 337 8.17 5.51 -8.37
CA LEU A 337 9.59 5.71 -8.08
C LEU A 337 9.80 6.52 -6.79
N ASN A 338 10.95 6.30 -6.16
CA ASN A 338 11.34 6.90 -4.88
C ASN A 338 10.48 6.48 -3.69
N CYS A 339 9.59 5.50 -3.84
CA CYS A 339 8.96 4.85 -2.69
C CYS A 339 9.96 3.94 -1.99
N ASP A 340 10.01 4.00 -0.67
CA ASP A 340 10.76 3.05 0.13
C ASP A 340 10.08 1.68 0.11
N VAL A 341 10.88 0.66 -0.13
CA VAL A 341 10.46 -0.74 -0.18
C VAL A 341 11.37 -1.59 0.69
N THR A 342 10.81 -2.62 1.29
CA THR A 342 11.56 -3.56 2.13
C THR A 342 11.45 -4.95 1.54
N PHE A 343 12.57 -5.62 1.29
CA PHE A 343 12.60 -7.03 0.95
C PHE A 343 12.89 -7.85 2.21
N VAL A 344 12.03 -8.82 2.50
CA VAL A 344 12.16 -9.71 3.65
C VAL A 344 12.54 -11.10 3.20
N GLU A 345 13.50 -11.68 3.90
CA GLU A 345 13.86 -13.09 3.80
C GLU A 345 13.16 -13.84 4.95
N ILE A 346 12.61 -15.01 4.67
CA ILE A 346 11.83 -15.77 5.66
C ILE A 346 12.40 -17.17 5.94
N ASP A 347 12.07 -17.74 7.09
CA ASP A 347 12.36 -19.15 7.37
C ASP A 347 11.47 -20.09 6.56
N LEU A 348 12.08 -20.69 5.53
CA LEU A 348 11.41 -21.60 4.60
C LEU A 348 11.30 -23.04 5.12
N LYS A 349 11.93 -23.41 6.26
CA LYS A 349 12.00 -24.81 6.73
C LYS A 349 10.65 -25.51 6.87
N ASN A 350 9.61 -24.77 7.26
CA ASN A 350 8.26 -25.29 7.46
C ASN A 350 7.31 -25.03 6.27
N ILE A 351 7.82 -24.40 5.21
CA ILE A 351 7.03 -24.00 4.03
C ILE A 351 7.34 -24.88 2.83
N VAL A 352 8.61 -25.30 2.67
CA VAL A 352 9.06 -26.10 1.52
C VAL A 352 9.71 -27.41 1.96
N SER A 353 9.73 -28.39 1.07
CA SER A 353 10.37 -29.68 1.33
C SER A 353 11.89 -29.59 1.51
N SER A 354 12.47 -30.51 2.30
CA SER A 354 13.92 -30.62 2.49
C SER A 354 14.68 -30.83 1.18
N LYS A 355 14.04 -31.49 0.20
CA LYS A 355 14.61 -31.68 -1.15
C LYS A 355 14.81 -30.34 -1.86
N THR A 356 13.83 -29.45 -1.78
CA THR A 356 13.91 -28.11 -2.35
C THR A 356 14.99 -27.27 -1.65
N LEU A 357 15.07 -27.32 -0.32
CA LEU A 357 16.14 -26.62 0.41
C LEU A 357 17.55 -27.08 -0.01
N GLN A 358 17.74 -28.39 -0.23
CA GLN A 358 19.01 -28.92 -0.70
C GLN A 358 19.39 -28.40 -2.09
N ALA A 359 18.42 -28.26 -3.00
CA ALA A 359 18.64 -27.75 -4.36
C ALA A 359 19.16 -26.30 -4.37
N PHE A 360 18.79 -25.49 -3.38
CA PHE A 360 19.21 -24.09 -3.24
C PHE A 360 20.27 -23.86 -2.14
N SER A 361 20.85 -24.92 -1.57
CA SER A 361 21.76 -24.85 -0.43
C SER A 361 22.97 -23.94 -0.66
N SER A 362 23.55 -23.93 -1.87
CA SER A 362 24.67 -23.05 -2.22
C SER A 362 24.28 -21.57 -2.20
N GLU A 363 23.11 -21.23 -2.75
CA GLU A 363 22.57 -19.86 -2.76
C GLU A 363 22.18 -19.41 -1.35
N LEU A 364 21.55 -20.28 -0.56
CA LEU A 364 21.18 -20.02 0.84
C LEU A 364 22.42 -19.83 1.73
N ASN A 365 23.46 -20.65 1.57
CA ASN A 365 24.71 -20.50 2.30
C ASN A 365 25.43 -19.20 1.93
N ALA A 366 25.44 -18.84 0.64
CA ALA A 366 26.00 -17.57 0.19
C ALA A 366 25.21 -16.37 0.77
N ARG A 367 23.88 -16.48 0.88
CA ARG A 367 23.02 -15.46 1.49
C ARG A 367 23.30 -15.32 2.99
N SER A 368 23.42 -16.43 3.73
CA SER A 368 23.79 -16.41 5.15
C SER A 368 25.14 -15.76 5.38
N LYS A 369 26.15 -16.15 4.58
CA LYS A 369 27.49 -15.57 4.68
C LYS A 369 27.51 -14.07 4.42
N ARG A 370 26.75 -13.57 3.44
CA ARG A 370 26.64 -12.12 3.18
C ARG A 370 26.06 -11.36 4.37
N ARG A 371 25.06 -11.93 5.05
CA ARG A 371 24.50 -11.31 6.26
C ARG A 371 25.53 -11.25 7.39
N GLU A 372 26.22 -12.37 7.66
CA GLU A 372 27.31 -12.42 8.63
C GLU A 372 28.42 -11.40 8.31
N ASP A 373 28.84 -11.31 7.04
CA ASP A 373 29.86 -10.34 6.60
C ASP A 373 29.38 -8.88 6.79
N LYS A 374 28.10 -8.59 6.51
CA LYS A 374 27.49 -7.26 6.70
C LYS A 374 27.38 -6.89 8.18
N GLU A 375 26.94 -7.81 9.03
CA GLU A 375 26.91 -7.63 10.49
C GLU A 375 28.31 -7.37 11.05
N ASN A 376 29.30 -8.17 10.65
CA ASN A 376 30.69 -7.97 11.05
C ASN A 376 31.23 -6.60 10.60
N GLN A 377 30.84 -6.15 9.40
CA GLN A 377 31.21 -4.82 8.91
C GLN A 377 30.57 -3.70 9.75
N ILE A 378 29.27 -3.80 10.06
CA ILE A 378 28.56 -2.85 10.94
C ILE A 378 29.24 -2.78 12.31
N GLU A 379 29.52 -3.92 12.91
CA GLU A 379 30.16 -4.02 14.22
C GLU A 379 31.57 -3.42 14.22
N SER A 380 32.33 -3.63 13.13
CA SER A 380 33.65 -3.02 12.96
C SER A 380 33.57 -1.50 12.85
N MET A 381 32.55 -0.96 12.17
CA MET A 381 32.32 0.48 12.05
C MET A 381 31.90 1.10 13.38
N ARG A 382 31.06 0.42 14.17
CA ARG A 382 30.68 0.85 15.53
C ARG A 382 31.88 0.94 16.45
N LYS A 383 32.79 -0.05 16.42
CA LYS A 383 34.03 -0.06 17.21
C LYS A 383 35.03 1.03 16.81
N GLN A 384 34.95 1.54 15.59
CA GLN A 384 35.84 2.59 15.07
C GLN A 384 35.29 4.01 15.29
N GLN A 385 34.06 4.17 15.79
CA GLN A 385 33.55 5.49 16.20
C GLN A 385 34.17 5.90 17.56
N PRO A 386 34.93 7.00 17.64
CA PRO A 386 35.38 7.52 18.92
C PRO A 386 34.19 8.08 19.71
N THR A 387 34.06 7.68 20.98
CA THR A 387 33.08 8.22 21.92
C THR A 387 33.39 9.68 22.26
N CYS A 388 32.84 10.63 21.49
CA CYS A 388 32.94 12.09 21.66
C CYS A 388 31.75 12.69 20.86
N ILE A 389 30.85 13.57 21.31
CA ILE A 389 30.65 14.47 22.48
C ILE A 389 29.12 14.69 22.59
N GLU A 390 28.64 15.04 23.79
CA GLU A 390 27.29 15.58 24.05
C GLU A 390 26.79 16.52 22.94
N GLY A 391 25.59 16.24 22.40
CA GLY A 391 24.78 17.23 21.69
C GLY A 391 24.59 17.10 20.17
N GLY A 392 24.85 15.95 19.53
CA GLY A 392 24.61 15.77 18.08
C GLY A 392 23.90 14.46 17.73
N VAL A 393 22.90 14.56 16.85
CA VAL A 393 22.15 13.41 16.28
C VAL A 393 23.13 12.40 15.67
N THR A 394 23.11 11.17 16.17
CA THR A 394 23.90 10.06 15.61
C THR A 394 23.37 9.70 14.22
N PRO A 395 24.20 9.69 13.16
CA PRO A 395 23.74 9.24 11.85
C PRO A 395 23.42 7.74 11.89
N ASP A 396 22.29 7.35 11.28
CA ASP A 396 21.89 5.96 11.19
C ASP A 396 22.89 5.17 10.31
N ILE A 397 23.63 4.28 10.96
CA ILE A 397 24.68 3.45 10.35
C ILE A 397 24.07 2.52 9.29
N ASN A 398 22.80 2.12 9.44
CA ASN A 398 22.11 1.25 8.48
C ASN A 398 21.89 1.97 7.13
N HIS A 399 21.52 3.25 7.17
CA HIS A 399 21.31 4.07 5.97
C HIS A 399 22.62 4.31 5.19
N GLN A 400 23.77 4.42 5.86
CA GLN A 400 25.06 4.63 5.20
C GLN A 400 25.58 3.39 4.45
N LEU A 401 25.22 2.19 4.90
CA LEU A 401 25.63 0.94 4.28
C LEU A 401 24.76 0.59 3.06
N ASN A 402 23.46 0.82 3.13
CA ASN A 402 22.57 0.62 1.97
C ASN A 402 22.97 1.52 0.79
N ASN A 403 23.31 2.79 1.05
CA ASN A 403 23.82 3.71 0.03
C ASN A 403 25.18 3.28 -0.57
N ARG A 404 26.05 2.63 0.21
CA ARG A 404 27.35 2.13 -0.27
C ARG A 404 27.22 0.88 -1.15
N GLU A 405 26.26 0.00 -0.84
CA GLU A 405 25.96 -1.19 -1.67
C GLU A 405 25.35 -0.79 -3.04
N GLU A 406 24.51 0.23 -3.07
CA GLU A 406 23.99 0.81 -4.33
C GLU A 406 25.10 1.41 -5.20
N GLN A 407 26.07 2.13 -4.60
CA GLN A 407 27.22 2.66 -5.33
C GLN A 407 28.20 1.57 -5.82
N LEU A 408 28.37 0.49 -5.06
CA LEU A 408 29.24 -0.63 -5.44
C LEU A 408 28.62 -1.52 -6.53
N THR A 409 27.29 -1.58 -6.61
CA THR A 409 26.60 -2.28 -7.69
C THR A 409 26.54 -1.47 -8.99
N GLN A 410 26.52 -0.13 -8.93
CA GLN A 410 26.68 0.73 -10.10
C GLN A 410 28.10 0.68 -10.70
N ASN A 411 29.15 0.62 -9.86
CA ASN A 411 30.54 0.60 -10.31
C ASN A 411 31.03 -0.76 -10.85
N LYS A 412 30.22 -1.83 -10.78
CA LYS A 412 30.53 -3.13 -11.41
C LYS A 412 30.02 -3.27 -12.84
N PHE A 413 29.34 -2.25 -13.39
CA PHE A 413 28.78 -2.26 -14.75
C PHE A 413 29.14 -1.01 -15.57
N SER A 414 30.24 -0.32 -15.22
CA SER A 414 30.90 0.64 -16.12
C SER A 414 32.01 -0.02 -16.91
#